data_AF-A0A800K5L9-F1
#
_entry.id   AF-A0A800K5L9-F1
#
_cell.length_a   1.000
_cell.length_b   1.000
_cell.length_c   1.000
_cell.angle_alpha   90.00
_cell.angle_beta   90.00
_cell.angle_gamma   90.00
#
_symmetry.space_group_name_H-M   'P 1'
#
loop_
_entity.id
_entity.type
_entity.pdbx_description
1 polymer ?
#
loop_
_entity_poly.entity_id
_entity_poly.type
_entity_poly.pdbx_seq_one_letter_code
_entity_poly.pdbx_strand_id
1 'polypeptide(L)'
;MVACLRHRPLVTVTRAYIPFSAPEWSLRAPRPVFGLGLLEAIPVATLEAVADPDDSDGDGISGRPNRVWDVQAEAEATGREWRTPPLWGLGLADTVTAGTEYLHDGRARTVEEAILWHGGEAELSAGHFRALAAQARTAVLRFLHSL
;
A
#
# COMPACT_ATOMS: atom_id res chain seq x y z
N MET A 1 11.81 6.38 20.35
CA MET A 1 11.62 5.16 21.15
C MET A 1 10.19 4.65 21.00
N VAL A 2 9.97 3.65 20.16
CA VAL A 2 8.87 2.71 20.38
C VAL A 2 9.54 1.37 20.63
N ALA A 3 9.86 1.14 21.90
CA ALA A 3 10.22 -0.18 22.38
C ALA A 3 9.02 -1.09 22.16
N CYS A 4 9.22 -2.24 21.49
CA CYS A 4 8.27 -3.33 21.63
C CYS A 4 8.45 -3.94 23.01
N LEU A 5 7.91 -3.25 24.03
CA LEU A 5 7.75 -3.80 25.37
C LEU A 5 6.83 -5.01 25.24
N ARG A 6 7.38 -6.23 25.27
CA ARG A 6 6.58 -7.44 25.53
C ARG A 6 6.19 -7.46 27.00
N HIS A 7 5.27 -6.59 27.38
CA HIS A 7 4.44 -6.83 28.56
C HIS A 7 3.62 -8.08 28.24
N ARG A 8 3.70 -9.11 29.09
CA ARG A 8 2.72 -10.21 29.05
C ARG A 8 1.53 -9.74 29.89
N PRO A 9 0.48 -9.13 29.30
CA PRO A 9 -0.69 -8.79 30.08
C PRO A 9 -1.30 -10.10 30.59
N LEU A 10 -1.54 -10.17 31.89
CA LEU A 10 -2.47 -11.16 32.43
C LEU A 10 -3.87 -10.69 32.03
N VAL A 11 -4.41 -11.29 30.97
CA VAL A 11 -5.78 -11.04 30.51
C VAL A 11 -6.69 -12.10 31.11
N THR A 12 -7.62 -11.68 31.96
CA THR A 12 -8.69 -12.53 32.45
C THR A 12 -9.93 -12.28 31.62
N VAL A 13 -10.35 -13.26 30.82
CA VAL A 13 -11.60 -13.20 30.08
C VAL A 13 -12.74 -13.54 31.04
N THR A 14 -13.47 -12.53 31.51
CA THR A 14 -14.58 -12.71 32.46
C THR A 14 -15.89 -13.13 31.78
N ARG A 15 -15.99 -13.01 30.46
CA ARG A 15 -17.17 -13.41 29.66
C ARG A 15 -16.77 -13.71 28.22
N ALA A 16 -16.62 -14.99 27.89
CA ALA A 16 -16.15 -15.43 26.56
C ALA A 16 -17.21 -15.25 25.44
N TYR A 17 -18.46 -15.01 25.80
CA TYR A 17 -19.57 -14.91 24.86
C TYR A 17 -20.60 -13.87 25.33
N ILE A 18 -20.79 -12.84 24.51
CA ILE A 18 -21.94 -11.93 24.56
C ILE A 18 -22.85 -12.29 23.38
N PRO A 19 -24.18 -12.30 23.53
CA PRO A 19 -25.08 -12.45 22.39
C PRO A 19 -24.76 -11.37 21.36
N PHE A 20 -24.61 -11.75 20.09
CA PHE A 20 -24.48 -10.77 19.02
C PHE A 20 -25.70 -9.85 19.03
N SER A 21 -25.48 -8.53 19.17
CA SER A 21 -26.47 -7.54 18.77
C SER A 21 -26.68 -7.62 17.25
N ALA A 22 -27.76 -7.02 16.76
CA ALA A 22 -28.03 -6.94 15.32
C ALA A 22 -26.77 -6.47 14.55
N PRO A 23 -26.49 -7.00 13.35
CA PRO A 23 -25.31 -6.63 12.59
C PRO A 23 -25.29 -5.12 12.34
N GLU A 24 -24.21 -4.47 12.77
CA GLU A 24 -23.93 -3.06 12.50
C GLU A 24 -23.04 -2.95 11.27
N TRP A 25 -23.42 -2.09 10.33
CA TRP A 25 -22.61 -1.78 9.16
C TRP A 25 -21.68 -0.61 9.49
N SER A 26 -20.39 -0.87 9.50
CA SER A 26 -19.36 0.17 9.59
C SER A 26 -18.66 0.29 8.24
N LEU A 27 -18.67 1.49 7.67
CA LEU A 27 -17.83 1.80 6.53
C LEU A 27 -16.37 1.75 7.01
N ARG A 28 -15.60 0.77 6.52
CA ARG A 28 -14.13 0.75 6.69
C ARG A 28 -13.50 1.09 5.37
N ALA A 29 -13.05 2.34 5.25
CA ALA A 29 -12.07 2.69 4.24
C ALA A 29 -10.66 2.38 4.81
N PRO A 30 -9.79 1.65 4.09
CA PRO A 30 -8.38 1.59 4.47
C PRO A 30 -7.82 3.01 4.53
N ARG A 31 -6.82 3.25 5.40
CA ARG A 31 -6.12 4.54 5.40
C ARG A 31 -5.51 4.72 4.01
N PRO A 32 -5.86 5.78 3.28
CA PRO A 32 -5.19 6.07 2.03
C PRO A 32 -3.71 6.25 2.33
N VAL A 33 -2.86 5.48 1.65
CA VAL A 33 -1.40 5.56 1.79
C VAL A 33 -0.80 6.57 0.81
N PHE A 34 -1.50 7.69 0.61
CA PHE A 34 -1.00 8.82 -0.18
C PHE A 34 0.13 9.51 0.60
N GLY A 35 1.29 9.72 -0.01
CA GLY A 35 2.43 10.38 0.63
C GLY A 35 3.41 9.48 1.41
N LEU A 36 3.33 8.15 1.26
CA LEU A 36 4.36 7.23 1.76
C LEU A 36 5.63 7.19 0.87
N GLY A 37 5.67 7.95 -0.22
CA GLY A 37 6.80 8.09 -1.15
C GLY A 37 8.15 8.47 -0.52
N LEU A 38 8.16 8.95 0.73
CA LEU A 38 9.40 9.22 1.45
C LEU A 38 10.23 7.95 1.71
N LEU A 39 9.60 6.77 1.79
CA LEU A 39 10.33 5.51 1.92
C LEU A 39 10.97 5.07 0.59
N GLU A 40 10.35 5.38 -0.55
CA GLU A 40 10.86 5.02 -1.89
C GLU A 40 12.13 5.82 -2.25
N ALA A 41 12.25 7.03 -1.70
CA ALA A 41 13.44 7.87 -1.82
C ALA A 41 14.66 7.30 -1.07
N ILE A 42 14.47 6.41 -0.10
CA ILE A 42 15.56 5.77 0.64
C ILE A 42 16.09 4.60 -0.19
N PRO A 43 17.36 4.60 -0.61
CA PRO A 43 17.95 3.46 -1.30
C PRO A 43 17.87 2.19 -0.45
N VAL A 44 17.60 1.05 -1.08
CA VAL A 44 17.62 -0.26 -0.37
C VAL A 44 18.96 -0.51 0.31
N ALA A 45 20.07 -0.16 -0.33
CA ALA A 45 21.40 -0.26 0.27
C ALA A 45 21.51 0.52 1.59
N THR A 46 20.81 1.65 1.72
CA THR A 46 20.76 2.40 2.97
C THR A 46 20.00 1.63 4.05
N LEU A 47 18.87 1.00 3.71
CA LEU A 47 18.11 0.16 4.62
C LEU A 47 18.87 -1.10 5.05
N GLU A 48 19.65 -1.68 4.13
CA GLU A 48 20.52 -2.82 4.43
C GLU A 48 21.70 -2.41 5.32
N ALA A 49 22.28 -1.22 5.10
CA ALA A 49 23.41 -0.72 5.88
C ALA A 49 23.05 -0.39 7.33
N VAL A 50 21.80 0.00 7.59
CA VAL A 50 21.29 0.26 8.95
C VAL A 50 20.63 -0.97 9.59
N ALA A 51 20.67 -2.13 8.94
CA ALA A 51 20.14 -3.35 9.51
C ALA A 51 21.02 -3.81 10.70
N ASP A 52 20.44 -3.84 11.89
CA ASP A 52 21.08 -4.34 13.10
C ASP A 52 20.22 -5.44 13.71
N PRO A 53 20.27 -6.67 13.18
CA PRO A 53 19.39 -7.76 13.62
C PRO A 53 19.64 -8.21 15.07
N ASP A 54 20.80 -7.84 15.63
CA ASP A 54 21.30 -8.29 16.92
C ASP A 54 21.43 -7.15 17.95
N ASP A 55 21.02 -5.92 17.62
CA ASP A 55 21.08 -4.72 18.50
C ASP A 55 22.51 -4.52 19.06
N SER A 56 23.45 -4.43 18.11
CA SER A 56 24.88 -4.36 18.33
C SER A 56 25.32 -3.03 18.96
N ASP A 57 24.57 -1.95 18.73
CA ASP A 57 24.83 -0.64 19.31
C ASP A 57 24.08 -0.37 20.64
N GLY A 58 23.15 -1.26 21.01
CA GLY A 58 22.45 -1.25 22.29
C GLY A 58 21.42 -0.13 22.43
N ASP A 59 20.92 0.40 21.32
CA ASP A 59 19.88 1.43 21.31
C ASP A 59 18.45 0.88 21.52
N GLY A 60 18.30 -0.46 21.47
CA GLY A 60 17.05 -1.17 21.68
C GLY A 60 16.25 -1.43 20.40
N ILE A 61 16.84 -1.24 19.21
CA ILE A 61 16.19 -1.43 17.90
C ILE A 61 16.88 -2.54 17.10
N SER A 62 16.23 -3.70 16.97
CA SER A 62 16.72 -4.80 16.13
C SER A 62 16.14 -4.76 14.70
N GLY A 63 16.63 -3.85 13.85
CA GLY A 63 16.14 -3.66 12.49
C GLY A 63 16.42 -4.84 11.54
N ARG A 64 15.38 -5.37 10.87
CA ARG A 64 15.51 -6.45 9.86
C ARG A 64 14.78 -6.10 8.57
N PRO A 65 15.49 -5.87 7.45
CA PRO A 65 14.85 -5.68 6.14
C PRO A 65 14.02 -6.91 5.75
N ASN A 66 12.80 -6.69 5.25
CA ASN A 66 11.98 -7.75 4.70
C ASN A 66 12.36 -8.00 3.25
N ARG A 67 12.74 -9.23 2.90
CA ARG A 67 13.05 -9.65 1.52
C ARG A 67 11.89 -10.46 0.97
N VAL A 68 11.35 -10.04 -0.17
CA VAL A 68 10.21 -10.70 -0.83
C VAL A 68 10.68 -11.15 -2.21
N TRP A 69 10.23 -12.32 -2.68
CA TRP A 69 10.54 -12.80 -4.02
C TRP A 69 9.55 -12.24 -5.03
N ASP A 70 10.05 -11.66 -6.13
CA ASP A 70 9.27 -11.29 -7.30
C ASP A 70 9.28 -12.48 -8.28
N VAL A 71 8.09 -13.07 -8.48
CA VAL A 71 7.90 -14.21 -9.36
C VAL A 71 7.98 -13.84 -10.85
N GLN A 72 7.67 -12.61 -11.23
CA GLN A 72 7.72 -12.15 -12.61
C GLN A 72 9.15 -11.78 -13.03
N ALA A 73 9.89 -11.12 -12.14
CA ALA A 73 11.28 -10.76 -12.37
C ALA A 73 12.27 -11.92 -12.12
N GLU A 74 11.80 -13.02 -11.54
CA GLU A 74 12.63 -14.15 -11.08
C GLU A 74 13.81 -13.71 -10.18
N ALA A 75 13.55 -12.74 -9.30
CA ALA A 75 14.56 -12.11 -8.45
C ALA A 75 13.98 -11.65 -7.11
N GLU A 76 14.82 -11.19 -6.17
CA GLU A 76 14.34 -10.48 -4.99
C GLU A 76 13.69 -9.15 -5.39
N ALA A 77 12.50 -8.90 -4.86
CA ALA A 77 11.77 -7.66 -5.04
C ALA A 77 12.59 -6.49 -4.50
N THR A 78 12.62 -5.39 -5.25
CA THR A 78 13.61 -4.32 -5.05
C THR A 78 13.26 -3.38 -3.89
N GLY A 79 12.33 -3.75 -3.00
CA GLY A 79 11.79 -2.90 -1.91
C GLY A 79 11.03 -1.66 -2.40
N ARG A 80 11.02 -1.41 -3.71
CA ARG A 80 10.33 -0.32 -4.41
C ARG A 80 9.05 -0.80 -5.11
N GLU A 81 8.82 -2.10 -5.11
CA GLU A 81 7.60 -2.71 -5.62
C GLU A 81 6.59 -2.84 -4.48
N TRP A 82 5.38 -2.34 -4.71
CA TRP A 82 4.28 -2.40 -3.77
C TRP A 82 3.10 -3.09 -4.43
N ARG A 83 2.35 -3.85 -3.63
CA ARG A 83 1.10 -4.43 -4.12
C ARG A 83 0.12 -3.30 -4.45
N THR A 84 -0.37 -3.29 -5.68
CA THR A 84 -1.47 -2.42 -6.08
C THR A 84 -2.66 -2.68 -5.14
N PRO A 85 -3.19 -1.67 -4.43
CA PRO A 85 -4.35 -1.84 -3.58
C PRO A 85 -5.58 -2.23 -4.43
N PRO A 86 -6.55 -2.97 -3.86
CA PRO A 86 -7.78 -3.27 -4.57
C PRO A 86 -8.49 -1.97 -5.00
N LEU A 87 -9.13 -1.98 -6.16
CA LEU A 87 -9.76 -0.79 -6.75
C LEU A 87 -11.08 -0.37 -6.07
N TRP A 88 -11.53 -1.08 -5.03
CA TRP A 88 -12.75 -0.74 -4.31
C TRP A 88 -12.63 0.61 -3.60
N GLY A 89 -13.60 1.51 -3.84
CA GLY A 89 -13.59 2.86 -3.28
C GLY A 89 -12.70 3.85 -4.03
N LEU A 90 -12.18 3.49 -5.22
CA LEU A 90 -11.42 4.40 -6.07
C LEU A 90 -12.26 5.62 -6.48
N GLY A 91 -13.55 5.44 -6.78
CA GLY A 91 -14.47 6.54 -7.09
C GLY A 91 -14.83 7.40 -5.89
N LEU A 92 -14.62 6.90 -4.66
CA LEU A 92 -14.83 7.64 -3.42
C LEU A 92 -13.60 8.45 -2.99
N ALA A 93 -12.42 8.20 -3.55
CA ALA A 93 -11.14 8.77 -3.11
C ALA A 93 -11.18 10.31 -3.04
N ASP A 94 -11.69 10.96 -4.10
CA ASP A 94 -11.87 12.42 -4.17
C ASP A 94 -12.87 12.96 -3.14
N THR A 95 -13.83 12.13 -2.71
CA THR A 95 -14.87 12.54 -1.75
C THR A 95 -14.37 12.49 -0.32
N VAL A 96 -13.49 11.54 -0.01
CA VAL A 96 -12.98 11.31 1.35
C VAL A 96 -11.65 12.01 1.62
N THR A 97 -10.88 12.34 0.57
CA THR A 97 -9.58 13.01 0.68
C THR A 97 -9.55 14.22 -0.25
N ALA A 98 -9.36 15.43 0.31
CA ALA A 98 -9.23 16.63 -0.50
C ALA A 98 -7.88 16.63 -1.24
N GLY A 99 -7.92 16.39 -2.55
CA GLY A 99 -6.73 16.29 -3.40
C GLY A 99 -6.22 14.85 -3.51
N THR A 100 -6.86 14.04 -4.36
CA THR A 100 -6.43 12.66 -4.57
C THR A 100 -5.12 12.60 -5.34
N GLU A 101 -4.14 12.00 -4.70
CA GLU A 101 -2.87 11.64 -5.29
C GLU A 101 -2.86 10.13 -5.48
N TYR A 102 -2.31 9.65 -6.58
CA TYR A 102 -2.23 8.24 -6.95
C TYR A 102 -0.76 7.86 -7.10
N LEU A 103 -0.51 6.54 -7.13
CA LEU A 103 0.83 5.96 -6.99
C LEU A 103 1.41 6.19 -5.57
N HIS A 104 2.44 5.43 -5.23
CA HIS A 104 3.00 5.40 -3.87
C HIS A 104 3.71 6.71 -3.49
N ASP A 105 4.29 7.38 -4.50
CA ASP A 105 4.93 8.68 -4.40
C ASP A 105 3.97 9.86 -4.54
N GLY A 106 2.69 9.60 -4.81
CA GLY A 106 1.67 10.63 -5.01
C GLY A 106 1.82 11.44 -6.29
N ARG A 107 2.70 11.04 -7.23
CA ARG A 107 3.00 11.88 -8.41
C ARG A 107 1.82 12.02 -9.37
N ALA A 108 0.92 11.03 -9.41
CA ALA A 108 -0.23 11.04 -10.30
C ALA A 108 -1.42 11.75 -9.63
N ARG A 109 -2.12 12.62 -10.35
CA ARG A 109 -3.28 13.38 -9.85
C ARG A 109 -4.59 12.89 -10.44
N THR A 110 -4.52 11.92 -11.36
CA THR A 110 -5.67 11.29 -11.99
C THR A 110 -5.47 9.78 -12.08
N VAL A 111 -6.58 9.04 -12.15
CA VAL A 111 -6.57 7.59 -12.42
C VAL A 111 -5.89 7.28 -13.76
N GLU A 112 -6.05 8.15 -14.76
CA GLU A 112 -5.40 7.97 -16.06
C GLU A 112 -3.88 8.11 -15.97
N GLU A 113 -3.37 9.15 -15.31
CA GLU A 113 -1.93 9.30 -15.04
C GLU A 113 -1.40 8.11 -14.23
N ALA A 114 -2.16 7.65 -13.24
CA ALA A 114 -1.79 6.49 -12.44
C ALA A 114 -1.62 5.24 -13.31
N ILE A 115 -2.58 4.95 -14.20
CA ILE A 115 -2.50 3.82 -15.14
C ILE A 115 -1.29 3.96 -16.08
N LEU A 116 -1.11 5.15 -16.65
CA LEU A 116 -0.09 5.39 -17.67
C LEU A 116 1.34 5.45 -17.12
N TRP A 117 1.51 5.79 -15.84
CA TRP A 117 2.82 5.93 -15.19
C TRP A 117 3.14 4.78 -14.23
N HIS A 118 2.28 3.75 -14.15
CA HIS A 118 2.57 2.55 -13.39
C HIS A 118 3.52 1.64 -14.17
N GLY A 119 4.58 1.19 -13.51
CA GLY A 119 5.57 0.26 -14.07
C GLY A 119 5.50 -1.11 -13.40
N GLY A 120 6.58 -1.89 -13.52
CA GLY A 120 6.67 -3.24 -12.93
C GLY A 120 5.62 -4.17 -13.54
N GLU A 121 4.91 -4.92 -12.69
CA GLU A 121 3.88 -5.88 -13.12
C GLU A 121 2.73 -5.22 -13.94
N ALA A 122 2.52 -3.91 -13.78
CA ALA A 122 1.45 -3.19 -14.46
C ALA A 122 1.82 -2.68 -15.87
N GLU A 123 3.08 -2.82 -16.31
CA GLU A 123 3.54 -2.28 -17.60
C GLU A 123 2.73 -2.86 -18.78
N LEU A 124 2.37 -4.15 -18.71
CA LEU A 124 1.50 -4.80 -19.71
C LEU A 124 0.09 -4.18 -19.74
N SER A 125 -0.49 -3.93 -18.57
CA SER A 125 -1.81 -3.29 -18.45
C SER A 125 -1.78 -1.84 -18.94
N ALA A 126 -0.72 -1.09 -18.62
CA ALA A 126 -0.50 0.25 -19.13
C ALA A 126 -0.36 0.25 -20.66
N GLY A 127 0.38 -0.72 -21.21
CA GLY A 127 0.50 -0.95 -22.65
C GLY A 127 -0.84 -1.21 -23.33
N HIS A 128 -1.67 -2.10 -22.78
CA HIS A 128 -3.02 -2.35 -23.28
C HIS A 128 -3.90 -1.11 -23.22
N PHE A 129 -3.86 -0.35 -22.12
CA PHE A 129 -4.61 0.89 -21.99
C PHE A 129 -4.19 1.95 -23.01
N ARG A 130 -2.87 2.12 -23.26
CA ARG A 130 -2.34 3.01 -24.31
C ARG A 130 -2.86 2.63 -25.70
N ALA A 131 -2.99 1.32 -25.97
CA ALA A 131 -3.46 0.81 -27.27
C ALA A 131 -4.97 0.94 -27.49
N LEU A 132 -5.77 1.24 -26.47
CA LEU A 132 -7.22 1.42 -26.61
C LEU A 132 -7.57 2.65 -27.46
N ALA A 133 -8.66 2.56 -28.21
CA ALA A 133 -9.29 3.72 -28.83
C ALA A 133 -9.77 4.72 -27.76
N ALA A 134 -9.83 6.01 -28.11
CA ALA A 134 -10.19 7.06 -27.17
C ALA A 134 -11.53 6.82 -26.46
N GLN A 135 -12.56 6.37 -27.20
CA GLN A 135 -13.87 6.07 -26.61
C GLN A 135 -13.79 4.94 -25.58
N ALA A 136 -12.97 3.91 -25.85
CA ALA A 136 -12.78 2.79 -24.94
C ALA A 136 -12.01 3.21 -23.67
N ARG A 137 -10.98 4.05 -23.81
CA ARG A 137 -10.29 4.63 -22.63
C ARG A 137 -11.25 5.41 -21.75
N THR A 138 -12.09 6.26 -22.33
CA THR A 138 -13.11 7.02 -21.58
C THR A 138 -14.10 6.09 -20.86
N ALA A 139 -14.50 4.97 -21.48
CA ALA A 139 -15.38 4.01 -20.83
C ALA A 139 -14.73 3.34 -19.62
N VAL A 140 -13.45 2.95 -19.73
CA VAL A 140 -12.67 2.39 -18.61
C VAL A 140 -12.55 3.40 -17.47
N LEU A 141 -12.15 4.64 -17.76
CA LEU A 141 -12.03 5.69 -16.73
C LEU A 141 -13.37 5.94 -16.04
N ARG A 142 -14.48 5.99 -16.80
CA ARG A 142 -15.82 6.15 -16.22
C ARG A 142 -16.19 5.01 -15.29
N PHE A 143 -15.87 3.76 -15.67
CA PHE A 143 -16.10 2.60 -14.82
C PHE A 143 -15.29 2.70 -13.52
N LEU A 144 -14.00 3.06 -13.60
CA LEU A 144 -13.12 3.20 -12.45
C LEU A 144 -13.58 4.29 -11.48
N HIS A 145 -14.10 5.42 -12.00
CA HIS A 145 -14.71 6.47 -11.19
C HIS A 145 -16.05 6.08 -10.55
N SER A 146 -16.64 4.93 -10.90
CA SER A 146 -17.89 4.44 -10.31
C SER A 146 -17.69 3.43 -9.17
N LEU A 147 -16.43 3.07 -8.86
CA LEU A 147 -16.06 2.06 -7.84
C LEU A 147 -16.00 2.59 -6.40
#